data_AF-A0A255GFG8-F1
#
_entry.id   AF-A0A255GFG8-F1
#
_cell.length_a   1.000
_cell.length_b   1.000
_cell.length_c   1.000
_cell.angle_alpha   90.00
_cell.angle_beta   90.00
_cell.angle_gamma   90.00
#
_symmetry.space_group_name_H-M   'P 1'
#
loop_
_entity.id
_entity.type
_entity.pdbx_description
1 polymer ?
#
loop_
_entity_poly.entity_id
_entity_poly.type
_entity_poly.pdbx_seq_one_letter_code
_entity_poly.pdbx_strand_id
1 'polypeptide(L)'
;MGRPGPLTPGAIVDKNLTDWLGAHPWSWWLTLVLLCLAVELLERRWYAVACAMGAGVAAVIAWVAPTQFWFQAGFGAAAALAGVLVVSRLPAGPAAPARRRQ
;
A
#
# COMPACT_ATOMS: atom_id res chain seq x y z
N MET A 1 -14.26 49.47 24.12
CA MET A 1 -13.74 48.67 23.00
C MET A 1 -12.55 47.87 23.52
N GLY A 2 -12.74 46.58 23.79
CA GLY A 2 -11.70 45.71 24.36
C GLY A 2 -10.72 45.24 23.29
N ARG A 3 -9.43 45.41 23.55
CA ARG A 3 -8.35 44.90 22.68
C ARG A 3 -8.43 43.36 22.65
N PRO A 4 -8.42 42.70 21.49
CA PRO A 4 -8.25 41.26 21.45
C PRO A 4 -6.93 40.90 22.12
N GLY A 5 -6.97 39.98 23.09
CA GLY A 5 -5.79 39.51 23.81
C GLY A 5 -4.79 38.83 22.87
N PRO A 6 -3.52 38.65 23.29
CA PRO A 6 -2.52 37.97 22.49
C PRO A 6 -3.00 36.55 22.16
N LEU A 7 -2.92 36.19 20.88
CA LEU A 7 -3.14 34.83 20.41
C LEU A 7 -2.16 33.92 21.16
N THR A 8 -2.65 33.16 22.14
CA THR A 8 -1.83 32.17 22.84
C THR A 8 -1.35 31.16 21.80
N PRO A 9 -0.03 30.92 21.64
CA PRO A 9 0.54 29.98 20.66
C PRO A 9 0.19 28.49 20.88
N GLY A 10 -0.93 28.19 21.53
CA GLY A 10 -1.37 26.84 21.88
C GLY A 10 -2.86 26.57 21.67
N ALA A 11 -3.62 27.50 21.07
CA ALA A 11 -5.08 27.38 20.94
C ALA A 11 -5.54 26.69 19.64
N ILE A 12 -4.63 26.38 18.73
CA ILE A 12 -4.91 25.47 17.62
C ILE A 12 -3.89 24.35 17.71
N VAL A 13 -4.22 23.31 18.47
CA VAL A 13 -3.67 21.98 18.23
C VAL A 13 -4.28 21.53 16.90
N ASP A 14 -3.88 22.17 15.81
CA ASP A 14 -4.11 21.68 14.47
C ASP A 14 -3.31 20.39 14.39
N LYS A 15 -3.97 19.27 14.68
CA LYS A 15 -3.45 17.94 14.36
C LYS A 15 -3.31 17.91 12.84
N ASN A 16 -2.16 18.35 12.36
CA ASN A 16 -1.85 18.32 10.95
C ASN A 16 -1.82 16.85 10.53
N LEU A 17 -2.56 16.54 9.47
CA LEU A 17 -2.61 15.18 8.91
C LEU A 17 -1.19 14.69 8.57
N THR A 18 -0.31 15.61 8.17
CA THR A 18 1.10 15.35 7.84
C THR A 18 1.88 14.88 9.07
N ASP A 19 1.67 15.50 10.23
CA ASP A 19 2.35 15.11 11.47
C ASP A 19 1.91 13.71 11.92
N TRP A 20 0.61 13.42 11.77
CA TRP A 20 0.08 12.10 12.06
C TRP A 20 0.61 11.03 11.09
N LEU A 21 0.68 11.33 9.79
CA LEU A 21 1.24 10.46 8.76
C LEU A 21 2.74 10.19 8.98
N GLY A 22 3.50 11.20 9.40
CA GLY A 22 4.92 11.06 9.75
C GLY A 22 5.13 10.13 10.94
N ALA A 23 4.19 10.14 11.91
CA ALA A 23 4.21 9.22 13.04
C ALA A 23 3.72 7.80 12.72
N HIS A 24 2.95 7.62 11.64
CA HIS A 24 2.33 6.36 11.26
C HIS A 24 2.63 5.98 9.79
N PRO A 25 3.90 5.76 9.41
CA PRO A 25 4.28 5.45 8.03
C PRO A 25 3.65 4.16 7.50
N TRP A 26 3.27 3.22 8.37
CA TRP A 26 2.52 2.01 7.99
C TRP A 26 1.16 2.31 7.35
N SER A 27 0.53 3.45 7.68
CA SER A 27 -0.78 3.84 7.14
C SER A 27 -0.72 4.13 5.63
N TRP A 28 0.41 4.69 5.15
CA TRP A 28 0.66 4.90 3.72
C TRP A 28 0.69 3.58 2.96
N TRP A 29 1.43 2.60 3.49
CA TRP A 29 1.55 1.28 2.90
C TRP A 29 0.23 0.52 2.91
N LEU A 30 -0.56 0.60 3.99
CA LEU A 30 -1.90 0.01 4.01
C LEU A 30 -2.84 0.68 3.01
N THR A 31 -2.73 1.99 2.80
CA THR A 31 -3.52 2.67 1.76
C THR A 31 -3.19 2.11 0.38
N LEU A 32 -1.91 1.84 0.10
CA LEU A 32 -1.48 1.16 -1.13
C LEU A 32 -2.04 -0.27 -1.22
N VAL A 33 -2.04 -1.03 -0.12
CA VAL A 33 -2.67 -2.37 -0.08
C VAL A 33 -4.13 -2.28 -0.51
N LEU A 34 -4.90 -1.36 0.09
CA LEU A 34 -6.32 -1.18 -0.22
C LEU A 34 -6.55 -0.76 -1.67
N LEU A 35 -5.73 0.16 -2.20
CA LEU A 35 -5.82 0.57 -3.60
C LEU A 35 -5.51 -0.59 -4.55
N CYS A 36 -4.46 -1.37 -4.28
CA CYS A 36 -4.14 -2.55 -5.09
C CYS A 36 -5.26 -3.60 -5.04
N LEU A 37 -5.86 -3.84 -3.88
CA LEU A 37 -7.01 -4.75 -3.75
C LEU A 37 -8.25 -4.23 -4.49
N ALA A 38 -8.49 -2.91 -4.47
CA ALA A 38 -9.58 -2.29 -5.23
C ALA A 38 -9.36 -2.44 -6.74
N VAL A 39 -8.13 -2.24 -7.22
CA VAL A 39 -7.76 -2.47 -8.63
C VAL A 39 -7.90 -3.94 -9.00
N GLU A 40 -7.47 -4.87 -8.15
CA GLU A 40 -7.68 -6.30 -8.37
C GLU A 40 -9.17 -6.63 -8.53
N LEU A 41 -10.03 -6.05 -7.69
CA LEU A 41 -11.47 -6.30 -7.75
C LEU A 41 -12.08 -5.84 -9.08
N LEU A 42 -11.54 -4.76 -9.66
CA LEU A 42 -11.99 -4.19 -10.94
C LEU A 42 -11.40 -4.91 -12.16
N GLU A 43 -10.10 -5.25 -12.14
CA GLU A 43 -9.41 -5.83 -13.30
C GLU A 43 -9.33 -7.37 -13.28
N ARG A 44 -9.49 -8.03 -12.12
CA ARG A 44 -9.27 -9.48 -11.93
C ARG A 44 -7.91 -9.96 -12.43
N ARG A 45 -6.88 -9.14 -12.24
CA ARG A 45 -5.50 -9.42 -12.67
C ARG A 45 -4.59 -9.60 -11.47
N TRP A 46 -4.20 -10.86 -11.21
CA TRP A 46 -3.31 -11.31 -10.13
C TRP A 46 -2.03 -10.51 -9.87
N TYR A 47 -1.59 -9.66 -10.82
CA TYR A 47 -0.50 -8.70 -10.61
C TYR A 47 -0.81 -7.67 -9.53
N ALA A 48 -2.07 -7.23 -9.39
CA ALA A 48 -2.45 -6.25 -8.37
C ALA A 48 -2.39 -6.86 -6.96
N VAL A 49 -2.75 -8.14 -6.80
CA VAL A 49 -2.52 -8.90 -5.55
C VAL A 49 -1.03 -9.00 -5.21
N ALA A 50 -0.15 -9.22 -6.18
CA ALA A 50 1.29 -9.26 -5.93
C ALA A 50 1.81 -7.91 -5.39
N CYS A 51 1.35 -6.80 -5.97
CA CYS A 51 1.65 -5.46 -5.48
C CYS A 51 1.06 -5.23 -4.07
N ALA A 52 -0.16 -5.68 -3.81
CA ALA A 52 -0.78 -5.60 -2.48
C ALA A 52 0.04 -6.36 -1.43
N MET A 53 0.57 -7.55 -1.76
CA MET A 53 1.44 -8.30 -0.84
C MET A 53 2.75 -7.54 -0.56
N GLY A 54 3.38 -6.96 -1.59
CA GLY A 54 4.59 -6.16 -1.40
C GLY A 54 4.36 -4.93 -0.53
N ALA A 55 3.27 -4.21 -0.76
CA ALA A 55 2.85 -3.10 0.10
C ALA A 55 2.55 -3.57 1.54
N GLY A 56 1.96 -4.75 1.71
CA GLY A 56 1.72 -5.35 3.01
C GLY A 56 3.01 -5.65 3.78
N VAL A 57 4.03 -6.19 3.11
CA VAL A 57 5.36 -6.41 3.71
C VAL A 57 5.98 -5.08 4.14
N ALA A 58 5.91 -4.06 3.29
CA ALA A 58 6.41 -2.73 3.63
C ALA A 58 5.65 -2.11 4.81
N ALA A 59 4.33 -2.34 4.93
CA ALA A 59 3.53 -1.90 6.07
C ALA A 59 3.99 -2.55 7.39
N VAL A 60 4.26 -3.85 7.38
CA VAL A 60 4.77 -4.57 8.56
C VAL A 60 6.15 -4.04 8.95
N ILE A 61 7.04 -3.80 7.99
CA ILE A 61 8.37 -3.23 8.26
C ILE A 61 8.22 -1.81 8.80
N ALA A 62 7.32 -1.00 8.25
CA ALA A 62 7.07 0.35 8.73
C ALA A 62 6.51 0.38 10.16
N TRP A 63 5.82 -0.68 10.59
CA TRP A 63 5.36 -0.81 11.97
C TRP A 63 6.51 -1.12 12.95
N VAL A 64 7.49 -1.94 12.54
CA VAL A 64 8.63 -2.34 13.38
C VAL A 64 9.78 -1.32 13.32
N ALA A 65 10.05 -0.75 12.15
CA ALA A 65 11.15 0.16 11.85
C ALA A 65 10.66 1.38 11.04
N PRO A 66 9.91 2.30 11.68
CA PRO A 66 9.22 3.39 10.98
C PRO A 66 10.17 4.40 10.31
N THR A 67 11.38 4.60 10.84
CA THR A 67 12.37 5.55 10.32
C THR A 67 13.15 5.02 9.11
N GLN A 68 13.07 3.73 8.84
CA GLN A 68 13.87 3.03 7.85
C GLN A 68 13.14 2.91 6.51
N PHE A 69 12.79 4.05 5.90
CA PHE A 69 12.00 4.08 4.66
C PHE A 69 12.62 3.25 3.53
N TRP A 70 13.94 3.32 3.34
CA TRP A 70 14.63 2.56 2.30
C TRP A 70 14.51 1.04 2.47
N PHE A 71 14.48 0.55 3.71
CA PHE A 71 14.24 -0.86 3.98
C PHE A 71 12.79 -1.25 3.67
N GLN A 72 11.82 -0.41 4.08
CA GLN A 72 10.40 -0.63 3.75
C GLN A 72 10.20 -0.74 2.23
N ALA A 73 10.73 0.24 1.48
CA ALA A 73 10.63 0.28 0.03
C ALA A 73 11.38 -0.89 -0.64
N GLY A 74 12.60 -1.19 -0.20
CA GLY A 74 13.43 -2.26 -0.77
C GLY A 74 12.79 -3.64 -0.59
N PHE A 75 12.39 -4.00 0.63
CA PHE A 75 11.74 -5.29 0.89
C PHE A 75 10.34 -5.36 0.28
N GLY A 76 9.57 -4.27 0.32
CA GLY A 76 8.25 -4.22 -0.31
C GLY A 76 8.32 -4.42 -1.82
N ALA A 77 9.26 -3.75 -2.50
CA ALA A 77 9.50 -3.91 -3.92
C ALA A 77 9.99 -5.33 -4.26
N ALA A 78 10.91 -5.89 -3.47
CA ALA A 78 11.38 -7.25 -3.66
C ALA A 78 10.26 -8.28 -3.50
N ALA A 79 9.38 -8.12 -2.49
CA ALA A 79 8.23 -8.98 -2.27
C ALA A 79 7.19 -8.86 -3.40
N ALA A 80 6.89 -7.64 -3.86
CA ALA A 80 6.00 -7.42 -5.00
C ALA A 80 6.56 -8.10 -6.26
N LEU A 81 7.85 -7.90 -6.56
CA LEU A 81 8.51 -8.50 -7.71
C LEU A 81 8.49 -10.03 -7.63
N ALA A 82 8.81 -10.60 -6.46
CA ALA A 82 8.71 -12.05 -6.24
C ALA A 82 7.30 -12.57 -6.49
N GLY A 83 6.27 -11.87 -5.99
CA GLY A 83 4.86 -12.21 -6.25
C GLY A 83 4.51 -12.17 -7.73
N VAL A 84 4.92 -11.13 -8.46
CA VAL A 84 4.72 -11.00 -9.91
C VAL A 84 5.41 -12.14 -10.65
N LEU A 85 6.65 -12.47 -10.28
CA LEU A 85 7.38 -13.58 -10.87
C LEU A 85 6.64 -14.89 -10.63
N VAL A 86 6.16 -15.17 -9.43
CA VAL A 86 5.37 -16.39 -9.14
C VAL A 86 4.10 -16.44 -10.00
N VAL A 87 3.32 -15.34 -10.04
CA VAL A 87 2.08 -15.25 -10.83
C VAL A 87 2.34 -15.48 -12.31
N SER A 88 3.41 -14.90 -12.86
CA SER A 88 3.78 -15.07 -14.27
C SER A 88 4.20 -16.50 -14.65
N ARG A 89 4.50 -17.34 -13.65
CA ARG A 89 4.90 -18.74 -13.82
C ARG A 89 3.75 -19.71 -13.58
N LEU A 90 2.58 -19.24 -13.14
CA LEU A 90 1.40 -20.08 -13.03
C LEU A 90 0.90 -20.41 -14.45
N PRO A 91 0.73 -21.70 -14.81
CA PRO A 91 0.17 -22.06 -16.10
C PRO A 91 -1.23 -21.45 -16.21
N ALA A 92 -1.51 -20.77 -17.32
CA ALA A 92 -2.89 -20.40 -17.66
C ALA A 92 -3.73 -21.67 -17.53
N GLY A 93 -4.83 -21.60 -16.77
CA GLY A 93 -5.69 -22.75 -16.46
C GLY A 93 -6.03 -23.60 -17.68
N PRO A 94 -6.41 -24.87 -17.49
CA PRO A 94 -6.45 -25.90 -18.52
C PRO A 94 -7.09 -25.36 -19.80
N ALA A 95 -6.32 -25.44 -20.90
CA ALA A 95 -6.71 -24.99 -22.22
C ALA A 95 -8.17 -25.39 -22.47
N ALA A 96 -9.02 -24.38 -22.71
CA ALA A 96 -10.43 -24.59 -23.00
C ALA A 96 -10.54 -25.67 -24.10
N PRO A 97 -11.35 -26.73 -23.89
CA PRO A 97 -11.42 -27.83 -24.83
C PRO A 97 -11.75 -27.27 -26.21
N ALA A 98 -10.88 -27.55 -27.17
CA ALA A 98 -11.00 -27.16 -28.56
C ALA A 98 -12.41 -27.50 -29.03
N ARG A 99 -13.23 -26.47 -29.24
CA ARG A 99 -14.60 -26.60 -29.73
C ARG A 99 -14.50 -27.18 -31.14
N ARG A 100 -14.51 -28.51 -31.27
CA ARG A 100 -14.67 -29.21 -32.54
C ARG A 100 -15.96 -28.70 -33.16
N ARG A 101 -15.85 -27.82 -34.16
CA ARG A 101 -16.93 -27.55 -35.08
C ARG A 101 -17.08 -28.81 -35.92
N GLN A 102 -18.13 -29.58 -35.64
CA GLN A 102 -18.74 -30.46 -36.63
C GLN A 102 -19.72 -29.63 -37.45
#